data_AF-A0A842NXD4-F1
#
_entry.id   AF-A0A842NXD4-F1
#
_cell.length_a   1.000
_cell.length_b   1.000
_cell.length_c   1.000
_cell.angle_alpha   90.00
_cell.angle_beta   90.00
_cell.angle_gamma   90.00
#
_symmetry.space_group_name_H-M   'P 1'
#
loop_
_entity.id
_entity.type
_entity.pdbx_description
1 polymer ?
#
loop_
_entity_poly.entity_id
_entity_poly.type
_entity_poly.pdbx_seq_one_letter_code
_entity_poly.pdbx_strand_id
1 'polypeptide(L)' 'MQEFDIIIEKLLEQRDFYLNTLKHLDFGLVMDPSEDEIKTIEKLQINTIDQIKKVEQEIAFLTSKNDKKIQ' A
#
# COMPACT_ATOMS: atom_id res chain seq x y z
N MET A 1 11.99 -6.35 -20.69
CA MET A 1 10.52 -6.30 -20.61
C MET A 1 10.05 -7.13 -19.42
N GLN A 2 10.31 -8.45 -19.38
CA GLN A 2 9.97 -9.34 -18.25
C GLN A 2 10.40 -8.85 -16.85
N GLU A 3 11.62 -8.34 -16.68
CA GLU A 3 12.07 -7.87 -15.35
C GLU A 3 11.29 -6.64 -14.85
N PHE A 4 10.92 -5.74 -15.75
CA PHE A 4 10.11 -4.57 -15.41
C PHE A 4 8.70 -4.99 -14.99
N ASP A 5 8.09 -5.91 -15.74
CA ASP A 5 6.75 -6.42 -15.45
C ASP A 5 6.73 -7.13 -14.08
N ILE A 6 7.76 -7.92 -13.76
CA ILE A 6 7.93 -8.58 -12.46
C ILE A 6 8.06 -7.56 -11.32
N ILE A 7 8.78 -6.45 -11.53
CA ILE A 7 8.93 -5.40 -10.52
C ILE A 7 7.58 -4.73 -10.24
N ILE A 8 6.83 -4.39 -11.30
CA ILE A 8 5.49 -3.78 -11.16
C ILE A 8 4.53 -4.76 -10.48
N GLU A 9 4.54 -6.04 -10.85
CA GLU A 9 3.72 -7.07 -10.22
C GLU A 9 3.97 -7.15 -8.71
N LYS A 10 5.24 -7.20 -8.28
CA LYS A 10 5.60 -7.20 -6.86
C LYS A 10 5.14 -5.94 -6.10
N LEU A 11 5.23 -4.77 -6.74
CA LEU A 11 4.74 -3.53 -6.14
C LEU A 11 3.21 -3.54 -6.01
N LEU A 12 2.49 -4.10 -6.99
CA LEU A 12 1.03 -4.26 -6.91
C LEU A 12 0.64 -5.26 -5.82
N GLU A 13 1.34 -6.39 -5.70
CA GLU A 13 1.15 -7.35 -4.60
C GLU A 13 1.37 -6.67 -3.24
N GLN A 14 2.41 -5.84 -3.12
CA GLN A 14 2.71 -5.11 -1.88
C GLN A 14 1.61 -4.09 -1.55
N ARG A 15 1.10 -3.37 -2.55
CA ARG A 15 -0.05 -2.47 -2.37
C ARG A 15 -1.27 -3.24 -1.86
N ASP A 16 -1.58 -4.37 -2.47
CA ASP A 16 -2.75 -5.19 -2.11
C ASP A 16 -2.62 -5.77 -0.69
N PHE A 17 -1.40 -6.13 -0.28
CA PHE A 17 -1.11 -6.49 1.12
C PHE A 17 -1.46 -5.35 2.09
N TYR A 18 -1.05 -4.11 1.80
CA TYR A 18 -1.36 -2.97 2.65
C TYR A 18 -2.86 -2.62 2.65
N LEU A 19 -3.55 -2.74 1.52
CA LEU A 19 -5.00 -2.56 1.45
C LEU A 19 -5.75 -3.60 2.30
N ASN A 20 -5.32 -4.87 2.25
CA ASN A 20 -5.87 -5.91 3.11
C ASN A 20 -5.58 -5.63 4.59
N THR A 21 -4.40 -5.09 4.91
CA THR A 21 -4.06 -4.66 6.27
C THR A 21 -5.03 -3.59 6.77
N LEU A 22 -5.35 -2.57 5.95
CA LEU A 22 -6.34 -1.56 6.33
C LEU A 22 -7.72 -2.18 6.61
N LYS A 23 -8.17 -3.11 5.76
CA LYS A 23 -9.43 -3.82 5.97
C LYS A 23 -9.46 -4.57 7.31
N HIS A 24 -8.35 -5.20 7.71
CA HIS A 24 -8.24 -5.87 9.00
C HIS A 24 -8.27 -4.88 10.18
N LEU A 25 -7.63 -3.72 10.04
CA LEU A 25 -7.65 -2.66 11.03
C LEU A 25 -9.06 -2.08 11.22
N ASP A 26 -9.80 -1.87 10.12
CA ASP A 26 -11.21 -1.43 10.16
C ASP A 26 -12.10 -2.43 10.89
N PHE A 27 -11.86 -3.74 10.71
CA PHE A 27 -12.55 -4.76 11.49
C PHE A 27 -12.20 -4.71 12.98
N GLY A 28 -10.95 -4.38 13.33
CA GLY A 28 -10.55 -4.18 14.72
C GLY A 28 -11.36 -3.07 15.41
N LEU A 29 -11.68 -1.99 14.69
CA LEU A 29 -12.43 -0.86 15.24
C LEU A 29 -13.89 -1.19 15.57
N VAL A 30 -14.50 -2.15 14.88
CA VAL A 30 -15.91 -2.53 15.13
C VAL A 30 -16.07 -3.61 16.20
N MET A 31 -14.97 -4.13 16.75
CA MET A 31 -14.94 -5.21 17.75
C MET A 31 -14.92 -4.70 19.20
N ASP A 32 -15.47 -3.51 19.46
CA ASP A 32 -15.46 -2.83 20.77
C ASP A 32 -14.06 -2.77 21.42
N PRO A 33 -13.03 -2.25 20.71
CA PRO A 33 -11.68 -2.14 21.24
C PRO A 33 -11.59 -1.13 22.38
N SER A 34 -10.61 -1.31 23.26
CA SER A 34 -10.24 -0.31 24.25
C SER A 34 -9.68 0.98 23.61
N GLU A 35 -9.68 2.09 24.35
CA GLU A 35 -9.14 3.37 23.86
C GLU A 35 -7.67 3.29 23.40
N ASP A 36 -6.86 2.48 24.08
CA ASP A 36 -5.45 2.30 23.73
C ASP A 36 -5.27 1.45 22.46
N GLU A 37 -6.15 0.48 22.25
CA GLU A 37 -6.23 -0.28 21.00
C GLU A 37 -6.68 0.62 19.84
N ILE A 38 -7.68 1.49 20.06
CA ILE A 38 -8.12 2.47 19.05
C ILE A 38 -6.96 3.36 18.61
N LYS A 39 -6.23 3.98 19.55
CA LYS A 39 -5.05 4.81 19.23
C LYS A 39 -3.98 4.05 18.46
N THR A 40 -3.78 2.78 18.82
CA THR A 40 -2.81 1.91 18.14
C THR A 40 -3.26 1.60 16.72
N ILE A 41 -4.54 1.27 16.52
CA ILE A 41 -5.12 1.00 15.21
C ILE A 41 -5.04 2.23 14.31
N GLU A 42 -5.42 3.41 14.79
CA GLU A 42 -5.36 4.67 14.02
C GLU A 42 -3.92 4.99 13.58
N LYS A 43 -2.94 4.81 14.49
CA LYS A 43 -1.53 5.00 14.14
C LYS A 43 -1.07 4.02 13.06
N LEU A 44 -1.51 2.76 13.14
CA LEU A 44 -1.20 1.76 12.12
C LEU A 44 -1.86 2.12 10.79
N GLN A 45 -3.13 2.54 10.78
CA GLN A 45 -3.83 2.99 9.56
C GLN A 45 -3.07 4.12 8.86
N ILE A 46 -2.67 5.16 9.62
CA ILE A 46 -1.90 6.30 9.07
C ILE A 46 -0.61 5.81 8.41
N ASN A 47 0.15 4.95 9.10
CA ASN A 47 1.40 4.42 8.57
C ASN A 47 1.17 3.56 7.32
N THR A 48 0.15 2.70 7.33
CA THR A 48 -0.20 1.84 6.20
C THR A 48 -0.63 2.66 4.98
N ILE A 49 -1.40 3.74 5.17
CA ILE A 49 -1.76 4.68 4.11
C ILE A 49 -0.52 5.36 3.51
N ASP A 50 0.43 5.76 4.34
CA ASP A 50 1.70 6.34 3.86
C ASP A 50 2.51 5.34 3.02
N GLN A 51 2.55 4.06 3.43
CA GLN A 51 3.21 3.01 2.64
C GLN A 51 2.52 2.78 1.30
N ILE A 52 1.18 2.75 1.25
CA ILE A 52 0.42 2.63 -0.01
C ILE A 52 0.79 3.78 -0.95
N LYS A 53 0.79 5.03 -0.46
CA LYS A 53 1.14 6.19 -1.27
C LYS A 53 2.55 6.10 -1.85
N LYS A 54 3.53 5.61 -1.07
CA LYS A 54 4.91 5.41 -1.55
C LYS A 54 4.98 4.37 -2.66
N VAL A 55 4.31 3.24 -2.49
CA VAL A 55 4.24 2.17 -3.50
C VAL A 55 3.57 2.69 -4.78
N GLU A 56 2.46 3.42 -4.66
CA GLU A 56 1.77 4.00 -5.82
C GLU A 56 2.62 5.04 -6.55
N GLN A 57 3.36 5.88 -5.82
CA GLN A 57 4.31 6.83 -6.40
C GLN A 57 5.46 6.12 -7.13
N GLU A 58 5.97 5.02 -6.56
CA GLU A 58 7.02 4.22 -7.21
C GLU A 58 6.52 3.55 -8.49
N ILE A 59 5.32 2.96 -8.47
CA ILE A 59 4.66 2.42 -9.67
C ILE A 59 4.54 3.52 -10.74
N ALA A 60 3.99 4.69 -10.39
CA ALA A 60 3.82 5.81 -11.32
C ALA A 60 5.16 6.31 -11.89
N PHE A 61 6.21 6.35 -11.07
CA PHE A 61 7.54 6.72 -11.50
C PHE A 61 8.14 5.71 -12.48
N LEU A 62 8.04 4.42 -12.19
CA LEU A 62 8.56 3.35 -13.04
C LEU A 62 7.81 3.29 -14.37
N THR A 63 6.48 3.39 -14.37
CA THR A 63 5.68 3.41 -15.60
C THR A 63 5.99 4.62 -16.47
N SER A 64 6.09 5.82 -15.88
CA SER A 64 6.44 7.05 -16.63
C SER A 64 7.85 7.03 -17.25
N LYS A 65 8.79 6.27 -16.66
CA LYS A 65 10.12 6.05 -17.22
C LYS A 65 10.11 5.06 -18.39
N ASN A 66 9.20 4.10 -18.36
CA ASN A 66 9.08 3.11 -19.43
C ASN A 66 8.46 3.75 -20.69
N ASP A 67 7.48 4.63 -20.51
CA ASP A 67 6.85 5.39 -21.62
C ASP A 67 7.87 6.28 -22.36
N LYS A 68 8.85 6.85 -21.63
CA LYS A 68 9.92 7.68 -22.23
C LYS A 68 10.99 6.89 -22.99
N LYS A 69 11.06 5.57 -22.84
CA LYS A 69 12.00 4.71 -23.59
C LYS A 69 11.42 4.22 -24.92
N ILE A 70 10.13 4.43 -25.16
CA ILE A 70 9.39 3.96 -26.35
C ILE A 70 9.17 5.10 -27.36
N GLN A 71 9.52 6.35 -27.02
CA GLN A 71 9.64 7.49 -27.95
C GLN A 71 11.09 7.65 -28.42
#